data_AF-A0A329UL00-F1
#
_entry.id   AF-A0A329UL00-F1
#
_cell.length_a   1.000
_cell.length_b   1.000
_cell.length_c   1.000
_cell.angle_alpha   90.00
_cell.angle_beta   90.00
_cell.angle_gamma   90.00
#
_symmetry.space_group_name_H-M   'P 1'
#
loop_
_entity.id
_entity.type
_entity.pdbx_description
1 polymer ?
#
loop_
_entity_poly.entity_id
_entity_poly.type
_entity_poly.pdbx_seq_one_letter_code
_entity_poly.pdbx_strand_id
1 'polypeptide(L)'
;MKGIDKKYIDVLQQFGFHLYTTETGYKLCYNPIGGTFSANFNDENFVENLINFAETFDPSTYASVEIEGPCSIKELAETVKSLEKIQLLLLKVALAFVKIDKESMVNENAAENV
;
A
#
# COMPACT_ATOMS: atom_id res chain seq x y z
N MET A 1 13.32 1.26 14.47
CA MET A 1 12.28 1.77 13.56
C MET A 1 11.43 2.80 14.28
N LYS A 2 11.28 4.00 13.69
CA LYS A 2 10.25 4.95 14.14
C LYS A 2 8.88 4.33 13.85
N GLY A 3 7.95 4.45 14.80
CA GLY A 3 6.57 4.04 14.59
C GLY A 3 5.90 4.91 13.52
N ILE A 4 4.93 4.34 12.82
CA ILE A 4 4.12 5.08 11.85
C ILE A 4 2.98 5.77 12.60
N ASP A 5 2.73 7.03 12.27
CA ASP A 5 1.60 7.75 12.86
C ASP A 5 0.27 7.06 12.53
N LYS A 6 -0.62 7.03 13.52
CA LYS A 6 -1.94 6.41 13.43
C LYS A 6 -2.73 6.88 12.19
N LYS A 7 -2.62 8.14 11.80
CA LYS A 7 -3.31 8.73 10.64
C LYS A 7 -3.03 7.98 9.32
N TYR A 8 -1.80 7.51 9.11
CA TYR A 8 -1.47 6.72 7.92
C TYR A 8 -2.01 5.29 8.04
N ILE A 9 -1.95 4.69 9.22
CA ILE A 9 -2.50 3.35 9.48
C ILE A 9 -4.02 3.33 9.23
N ASP A 10 -4.74 4.35 9.71
CA ASP A 10 -6.19 4.46 9.56
C ASP A 10 -6.57 4.58 8.07
N VAL A 11 -5.79 5.31 7.26
CA VAL A 11 -5.98 5.37 5.79
C VAL A 11 -5.76 4.00 5.15
N LEU A 12 -4.71 3.26 5.52
CA LEU A 12 -4.49 1.91 4.98
C LEU A 12 -5.69 1.00 5.25
N GLN A 13 -6.20 1.02 6.49
CA GLN A 13 -7.36 0.23 6.91
C GLN A 13 -8.64 0.64 6.17
N GLN A 14 -8.84 1.94 5.91
CA GLN A 14 -9.96 2.43 5.11
C GLN A 14 -10.00 1.83 3.70
N PHE A 15 -8.82 1.60 3.10
CA PHE A 15 -8.69 0.98 1.79
C PHE A 15 -8.54 -0.56 1.85
N GLY A 16 -8.67 -1.16 3.04
CA GLY A 16 -8.63 -2.61 3.27
C GLY A 16 -7.24 -3.21 3.34
N PHE A 17 -6.19 -2.40 3.39
CA PHE A 17 -4.82 -2.86 3.60
C PHE A 17 -4.55 -3.10 5.08
N HIS A 18 -3.71 -4.10 5.35
CA HIS A 18 -3.24 -4.43 6.68
C HIS A 18 -1.72 -4.22 6.72
N LEU A 19 -1.24 -3.57 7.76
CA LEU A 19 0.18 -3.30 7.95
C LEU A 19 0.71 -4.10 9.13
N TYR A 20 1.79 -4.84 8.91
CA TYR A 20 2.47 -5.62 9.93
C TYR A 20 3.90 -5.12 10.08
N THR A 21 4.37 -4.98 11.31
CA THR A 21 5.79 -4.75 11.60
C THR A 21 6.54 -6.08 11.48
N THR A 22 7.67 -6.06 10.79
CA THR A 22 8.61 -7.18 10.67
C THR A 22 9.93 -6.83 11.36
N GLU A 23 10.87 -7.78 11.43
CA GLU A 23 12.20 -7.52 11.99
C GLU A 23 12.97 -6.43 11.23
N THR A 24 12.75 -6.35 9.90
CA THR A 24 13.50 -5.46 9.00
C THR A 24 12.71 -4.25 8.54
N GLY A 25 11.42 -4.13 8.88
CA GLY A 25 10.59 -3.07 8.34
C GLY A 25 9.09 -3.35 8.44
N TYR A 26 8.38 -3.12 7.34
CA TYR A 26 6.93 -3.27 7.29
C TYR A 26 6.50 -4.19 6.16
N LYS A 27 5.48 -5.00 6.41
CA LYS A 27 4.79 -5.80 5.42
C LYS A 27 3.37 -5.28 5.25
N LEU A 28 3.07 -4.79 4.05
CA LEU A 28 1.73 -4.40 3.63
C LEU A 28 1.04 -5.60 3.01
N CYS A 29 -0.18 -5.92 3.43
CA CYS A 29 -0.96 -7.03 2.91
C CYS A 29 -2.36 -6.58 2.46
N TYR A 30 -2.86 -7.21 1.41
CA TYR A 30 -4.25 -7.11 0.96
C TYR A 30 -4.72 -8.49 0.51
N ASN A 31 -5.89 -8.92 1.00
CA ASN A 31 -6.40 -10.26 0.75
C ASN A 31 -7.61 -10.18 -0.20
N PRO A 32 -7.39 -10.18 -1.54
CA PRO A 32 -8.48 -10.32 -2.48
C PRO A 32 -9.08 -11.73 -2.43
N ILE A 33 -10.26 -11.90 -3.02
CA ILE A 33 -10.79 -13.23 -3.28
C ILE A 33 -9.83 -13.93 -4.26
N GLY A 34 -9.41 -15.15 -3.94
CA GLY A 34 -8.56 -15.96 -4.82
C GLY A 34 -7.04 -15.72 -4.70
N GLY A 35 -6.58 -14.87 -3.76
CA GLY A 35 -5.14 -14.70 -3.56
C GLY A 35 -4.76 -13.81 -2.39
N THR A 36 -3.46 -13.54 -2.26
CA THR A 36 -2.92 -12.59 -1.29
C THR A 36 -1.90 -11.71 -2.00
N PHE A 37 -2.06 -10.40 -1.85
CA PHE A 37 -1.04 -9.43 -2.21
C PHE A 37 -0.23 -9.07 -0.97
N SER A 38 1.09 -9.03 -1.11
CA SER A 38 1.94 -8.45 -0.07
C SER A 38 3.15 -7.74 -0.65
N ALA A 39 3.54 -6.63 -0.02
CA ALA A 39 4.75 -5.88 -0.33
C ALA A 39 5.56 -5.66 0.96
N ASN A 40 6.88 -5.83 0.88
CA ASN A 40 7.78 -5.62 2.01
C ASN A 40 8.56 -4.31 1.80
N PHE A 41 8.66 -3.51 2.86
CA PHE A 41 9.38 -2.24 2.90
C PHE A 41 10.44 -2.35 4.00
N ASN A 42 11.72 -2.42 3.62
CA ASN A 42 12.83 -2.71 4.55
C ASN A 42 13.52 -1.46 5.13
N ASP A 43 12.96 -0.27 4.90
CA ASP A 43 13.61 0.99 5.26
C ASP A 43 12.79 1.79 6.28
N GLU A 44 13.43 2.78 6.91
CA GLU A 44 12.83 3.56 7.99
C GLU A 44 11.71 4.50 7.52
N ASN A 45 11.68 4.92 6.25
CA ASN A 45 10.66 5.84 5.73
C ASN A 45 9.56 5.12 4.95
N PHE A 46 8.67 4.45 5.69
CA PHE A 46 7.55 3.71 5.11
C PHE A 46 6.63 4.57 4.22
N VAL A 47 6.30 5.79 4.65
CA VAL A 47 5.32 6.65 3.97
C VAL A 47 5.82 7.03 2.57
N GLU A 48 7.06 7.55 2.48
CA GLU A 48 7.69 7.91 1.21
C GLU A 48 7.86 6.68 0.31
N ASN A 49 8.34 5.56 0.88
CA ASN A 49 8.53 4.34 0.10
C ASN A 49 7.21 3.78 -0.44
N LEU A 50 6.10 3.87 0.30
CA LEU A 50 4.80 3.44 -0.18
C LEU A 50 4.29 4.32 -1.31
N ILE A 51 4.48 5.65 -1.22
CA ILE A 51 4.10 6.58 -2.29
C ILE A 51 4.87 6.25 -3.56
N ASN A 52 6.20 6.14 -3.48
CA ASN A 52 7.05 5.81 -4.63
C ASN A 52 6.71 4.43 -5.22
N PHE A 53 6.46 3.44 -4.36
CA PHE A 53 6.02 2.12 -4.80
C PHE A 53 4.67 2.19 -5.52
N ALA A 54 3.68 2.91 -4.97
CA ALA A 54 2.36 3.02 -5.58
C ALA A 54 2.40 3.72 -6.94
N GLU A 55 3.25 4.74 -7.12
CA GLU A 55 3.39 5.47 -8.39
C GLU A 55 4.07 4.64 -9.49
N THR A 56 4.94 3.71 -9.10
CA THR A 56 5.70 2.87 -10.03
C THR A 56 5.16 1.46 -10.17
N PHE A 57 4.23 1.05 -9.30
CA PHE A 57 3.62 -0.27 -9.34
C PHE A 57 2.78 -0.44 -10.59
N ASP A 58 3.24 -1.34 -11.45
CA ASP A 58 2.55 -1.76 -12.65
C ASP A 58 2.41 -3.30 -12.62
N PRO A 59 1.20 -3.83 -12.42
CA PRO A 59 1.00 -5.27 -12.36
C PRO A 59 1.29 -5.95 -13.71
N SER A 60 1.29 -5.23 -14.83
CA SER A 60 1.67 -5.80 -16.13
C SER A 60 3.18 -5.99 -16.29
N THR A 61 3.98 -5.24 -15.52
CA THR A 61 5.45 -5.30 -15.54
C THR A 61 6.02 -6.13 -14.39
N TYR A 62 5.39 -6.09 -13.21
CA TYR A 62 5.98 -6.61 -11.96
C TYR A 62 5.25 -7.80 -11.33
N ALA A 63 4.10 -8.24 -11.87
CA ALA A 63 3.39 -9.39 -11.32
C ALA A 63 3.75 -10.69 -12.05
N SER A 64 4.21 -11.69 -11.30
CA SER A 64 4.21 -13.09 -11.71
C SER A 64 3.09 -13.83 -11.00
N VAL A 65 2.30 -14.61 -11.74
CA VAL A 65 1.30 -15.52 -11.15
C VAL A 65 1.89 -16.92 -11.13
N GLU A 66 2.08 -17.46 -9.93
CA GLU A 66 2.44 -18.86 -9.73
C GLU A 66 1.17 -19.66 -9.43
N ILE A 67 0.98 -20.77 -10.16
CA ILE A 67 -0.20 -21.63 -10.04
C ILE A 67 0.22 -22.92 -9.35
N GLU A 68 -0.12 -23.04 -8.06
CA GLU A 68 0.08 -24.27 -7.30
C GLU A 68 -1.17 -25.17 -7.40
N GLY A 69 -1.16 -26.09 -8.36
CA GLY A 69 -2.23 -27.09 -8.55
C GLY A 69 -3.28 -26.71 -9.60
N PRO A 70 -4.41 -27.43 -9.66
CA PRO A 70 -5.45 -27.17 -10.66
C PRO A 70 -6.08 -25.79 -10.47
N CYS A 71 -6.04 -24.95 -11.50
CA CYS A 71 -6.64 -23.62 -11.53
C CYS A 71 -7.41 -23.42 -12.84
N SER A 72 -8.58 -22.80 -12.77
CA SER A 72 -9.37 -22.46 -13.95
C SER A 72 -8.93 -21.12 -14.56
N ILE A 73 -9.18 -20.96 -15.87
CA ILE A 73 -8.95 -19.69 -16.58
C ILE A 73 -9.75 -18.54 -15.93
N LYS A 74 -10.94 -18.85 -15.37
CA LYS A 74 -11.77 -17.87 -14.69
C LYS A 74 -11.09 -17.35 -13.42
N GLU A 75 -10.55 -18.24 -12.59
CA GLU A 75 -9.81 -17.86 -11.37
C GLU A 75 -8.56 -17.06 -11.73
N LEU A 76 -7.82 -17.45 -12.78
CA LEU A 76 -6.68 -16.68 -13.27
C LEU A 76 -7.08 -15.25 -13.70
N ALA A 77 -8.19 -15.11 -14.44
CA ALA A 77 -8.70 -13.80 -14.87
C ALA A 77 -9.16 -12.93 -13.68
N GLU A 78 -9.73 -13.53 -12.64
CA GLU A 78 -10.11 -12.84 -11.40
C GLU A 78 -8.88 -12.38 -10.59
N THR A 79 -7.81 -13.17 -10.58
CA THR A 79 -6.51 -12.78 -10.00
C THR A 79 -5.92 -11.57 -10.71
N VAL A 80 -5.89 -11.57 -12.06
CA VAL A 80 -5.39 -10.42 -12.84
C VAL A 80 -6.20 -9.15 -12.57
N LYS A 81 -7.54 -9.23 -12.59
CA LYS A 81 -8.41 -8.09 -12.23
C LYS A 81 -8.18 -7.59 -10.80
N SER A 82 -7.87 -8.50 -9.88
CA SER A 82 -7.56 -8.14 -8.50
C SER A 82 -6.26 -7.34 -8.41
N LEU A 83 -5.26 -7.63 -9.24
CA LEU A 83 -4.00 -6.87 -9.30
C LEU A 83 -4.21 -5.44 -9.83
N GLU A 84 -5.01 -5.26 -10.89
CA GLU A 84 -5.40 -3.92 -11.39
C GLU A 84 -6.15 -3.12 -10.31
N LYS A 85 -7.05 -3.78 -9.57
CA LYS A 85 -7.73 -3.17 -8.44
C LYS A 85 -6.75 -2.75 -7.34
N ILE A 86 -5.76 -3.60 -7.03
CA ILE A 86 -4.72 -3.28 -6.04
C ILE A 86 -3.91 -2.06 -6.47
N GLN A 87 -3.51 -1.96 -7.74
CA GLN A 87 -2.83 -0.78 -8.28
C GLN A 87 -3.64 0.51 -8.02
N LEU A 88 -4.93 0.50 -8.36
CA LEU A 88 -5.81 1.65 -8.12
C LEU A 88 -5.94 2.00 -6.63
N LEU A 89 -6.00 1.00 -5.76
CA LEU A 89 -6.08 1.22 -4.31
C LEU A 89 -4.77 1.78 -3.75
N LEU A 90 -3.61 1.30 -4.20
CA LEU A 90 -2.30 1.83 -3.82
C LEU A 90 -2.17 3.32 -4.21
N LEU A 91 -2.59 3.69 -5.42
CA LEU A 91 -2.59 5.10 -5.86
C LEU A 91 -3.49 5.98 -5.00
N LYS A 92 -4.67 5.48 -4.60
CA LYS A 92 -5.58 6.22 -3.69
C LYS A 92 -4.97 6.42 -2.30
N VAL A 93 -4.28 5.40 -1.79
CA VAL A 93 -3.54 5.50 -0.52
C VAL A 93 -2.43 6.54 -0.63
N ALA A 94 -1.61 6.50 -1.69
CA ALA A 94 -0.53 7.46 -1.91
C ALA A 94 -1.04 8.91 -1.96
N LEU A 95 -2.13 9.15 -2.71
CA LEU A 95 -2.78 10.45 -2.76
C LEU A 95 -3.28 10.93 -1.38
N ALA A 96 -3.84 10.03 -0.58
CA ALA A 96 -4.28 10.34 0.78
C ALA A 96 -3.10 10.66 1.71
N PHE A 97 -1.98 9.94 1.58
CA PHE A 97 -0.76 10.21 2.35
C PHE A 97 -0.18 11.59 2.02
N VAL A 98 -0.05 11.92 0.73
CA VAL A 98 0.41 13.25 0.29
C VAL A 98 -0.48 14.37 0.83
N LYS A 99 -1.79 14.13 0.94
CA LYS A 99 -2.72 15.10 1.51
C LYS A 99 -2.48 15.31 3.01
N ILE A 100 -2.28 14.23 3.76
CA ILE A 100 -1.96 14.27 5.20
C ILE A 100 -0.67 15.09 5.44
N ASP A 101 0.36 14.86 4.64
CA ASP A 101 1.65 15.56 4.80
C ASP A 101 1.48 17.06 4.58
N LYS A 102 0.75 17.46 3.53
CA LYS A 102 0.45 18.86 3.25
C LYS A 102 -0.35 19.53 4.38
N GLU A 103 -1.38 18.86 4.89
CA GLU A 103 -2.19 19.38 6.01
C GLU A 103 -1.37 19.53 7.29
N SER A 104 -0.45 18.61 7.55
CA SER A 104 0.44 18.67 8.72
C SER A 104 1.38 19.89 8.65
N MET A 105 1.98 20.14 7.48
CA MET A 105 2.85 21.31 7.27
C MET A 105 2.11 22.64 7.42
N VAL A 106 0.87 22.74 6.95
CA VAL A 106 0.07 23.97 7.09
C VAL A 106 -0.23 24.28 8.56
N ASN A 107 -0.54 23.24 9.35
CA ASN A 107 -0.83 23.40 10.77
C ASN A 107 0.40 23.76 11.61
N GLU A 108 1.57 23.21 11.27
CA GLU A 108 2.85 23.58 11.91
C GLU A 108 3.20 25.05 11.65
N ASN A 109 3.11 25.50 10.40
CA ASN A 109 3.34 26.90 10.04
C ASN A 109 2.33 27.86 10.70
N ALA A 110 1.09 27.43 10.94
CA ALA A 110 0.10 28.24 11.64
C ALA A 110 0.40 28.35 13.14
N ALA A 111 0.94 27.30 13.76
CA ALA A 111 1.29 27.27 15.18
C ALA A 111 2.55 28.08 15.52
N GLU A 112 3.51 28.19 14.59
CA GLU A 112 4.72 29.01 14.78
C GLU A 112 4.47 30.53 14.64
N ASN A 113 3.32 30.92 14.08
CA ASN A 113 2.93 32.32 13.84
C ASN A 113 1.94 32.88 14.89
N VAL A 114 1.75 32.18 16.03
CA VAL A 114 0.92 32.60 17.18
C VAL A 114 1.81 32.83 18.40
#